data_AF-A0A1C6AWZ3-F1
#
_entry.id   AF-A0A1C6AWZ3-F1
#
_cell.length_a   1.000
_cell.length_b   1.000
_cell.length_c   1.000
_cell.angle_alpha   90.00
_cell.angle_beta   90.00
_cell.angle_gamma   90.00
#
_symmetry.space_group_name_H-M   'P 1'
#
loop_
_entity.id
_entity.type
_entity.pdbx_description
1 polymer ?
#
loop_
_entity_poly.entity_id
_entity_poly.type
_entity_poly.pdbx_seq_one_letter_code
_entity_poly.pdbx_strand_id
1 'polypeptide(L)'
;MNILVLNASPKGNNSTTVHTALYLQALHPEHTFVFLPVGQRIKACEKDFSPVRTALEQADLVLFCYPVYTFIAPYQLHRLIELIKADGVDLSGKFASQITTSKHFYDVTAHRYVEENCFDLGMKVIRGLSADMEDLLSQQGQKEARDFFDQLMFSCAHGPFITPPAKAPAREKTVYQPALPQASKTADKDVVIVTNCAPDDKNLANMIADFRAALPYESRVVNLRDFPFAGGCLGCFGCAITGACVYKDGFDQFLRETIQTADGFVYAFTISDHYTHSSFKCFDDRQFCNGHRTVTHGTPIAYLISGDYQYESNLRMIVEGRAEVGGNYLAGVATDEWDTTADIKSLAENLSFAMEKKLTRPANFYGVGGMKIFRDLIYVMQGLMKADHKFYKQHGIYDFPQKQKKRILQMKLVGALMAVPSVQKQAKGKMTQAIVGPYQKVVEQAKKA
;
A
#
# COMPACT_ATOMS: atom_id res chain seq x y z
N MET A 1 32.50 -4.04 -9.36
CA MET A 1 31.76 -4.56 -8.19
C MET A 1 30.95 -5.77 -8.62
N ASN A 2 30.66 -6.66 -7.67
CA ASN A 2 29.69 -7.74 -7.81
C ASN A 2 28.30 -7.21 -7.44
N ILE A 3 27.45 -7.03 -8.44
CA ILE A 3 26.09 -6.51 -8.31
C ILE A 3 25.11 -7.69 -8.37
N LEU A 4 24.47 -7.98 -7.25
CA LEU A 4 23.41 -8.98 -7.17
C LEU A 4 22.06 -8.33 -7.46
N VAL A 5 21.42 -8.72 -8.55
CA VAL A 5 20.06 -8.33 -8.89
C VAL A 5 19.08 -9.36 -8.37
N LEU A 6 18.35 -8.99 -7.31
CA LEU A 6 17.23 -9.76 -6.78
C LEU A 6 15.96 -9.38 -7.55
N ASN A 7 15.66 -10.13 -8.62
CA ASN A 7 14.43 -9.94 -9.40
C ASN A 7 13.24 -10.57 -8.65
N ALA A 8 12.58 -9.75 -7.83
CA ALA A 8 11.42 -10.13 -7.03
C ALA A 8 10.08 -9.96 -7.77
N SER A 9 10.11 -9.74 -9.08
CA SER A 9 8.91 -9.82 -9.90
C SER A 9 8.42 -11.26 -10.06
N PRO A 10 7.13 -11.55 -9.87
CA PRO A 10 6.58 -12.88 -10.14
C PRO A 10 6.66 -13.28 -11.61
N LYS A 11 6.86 -12.31 -12.51
CA LYS A 11 6.97 -12.54 -13.96
C LYS A 11 8.36 -13.04 -14.39
N GLY A 12 9.33 -13.10 -13.47
CA GLY A 12 10.70 -13.51 -13.78
C GLY A 12 11.30 -12.67 -14.90
N ASN A 13 11.79 -13.34 -15.96
CA ASN A 13 12.40 -12.68 -17.12
C ASN A 13 11.41 -11.81 -17.93
N ASN A 14 10.10 -12.01 -17.78
CA ASN A 14 9.07 -11.20 -18.44
C ASN A 14 8.73 -9.91 -17.65
N SER A 15 9.52 -9.57 -16.62
CA SER A 15 9.32 -8.36 -15.83
C SER A 15 9.84 -7.13 -16.57
N THR A 16 9.05 -6.07 -16.71
CA THR A 16 9.55 -4.79 -17.24
C THR A 16 10.65 -4.21 -16.35
N THR A 17 10.56 -4.39 -15.03
CA THR A 17 11.55 -3.88 -14.07
C THR A 17 12.95 -4.46 -14.27
N VAL A 18 13.07 -5.78 -14.55
CA VAL A 18 14.39 -6.41 -14.70
C VAL A 18 15.09 -5.96 -15.98
N HIS A 19 14.34 -5.52 -16.99
CA HIS A 19 14.90 -5.01 -18.23
C HIS A 19 15.65 -3.69 -18.03
N THR A 20 15.28 -2.87 -17.04
CA THR A 20 16.08 -1.70 -16.67
C THR A 20 17.43 -2.12 -16.10
N ALA A 21 17.49 -3.15 -15.26
CA ALA A 21 18.76 -3.68 -14.75
C ALA A 21 19.61 -4.33 -15.85
N LEU A 22 19.00 -5.06 -16.78
CA LEU A 22 19.69 -5.62 -17.96
C LEU A 22 20.22 -4.52 -18.90
N TYR A 23 19.46 -3.44 -19.07
CA TYR A 23 19.92 -2.26 -19.81
C TYR A 23 21.17 -1.65 -19.18
N LEU A 24 21.17 -1.48 -17.84
CA LEU A 24 22.34 -0.98 -17.11
C LEU A 24 23.52 -1.95 -17.20
N GLN A 25 23.30 -3.26 -17.09
CA GLN A 25 24.35 -4.26 -17.30
C GLN A 25 25.00 -4.13 -18.68
N ALA A 26 24.21 -3.92 -19.73
CA ALA A 26 24.73 -3.78 -21.09
C ALA A 26 25.61 -2.53 -21.27
N LEU A 27 25.35 -1.47 -20.50
CA LEU A 27 26.12 -0.23 -20.53
C LEU A 27 27.37 -0.24 -19.65
N HIS A 28 27.39 -1.10 -18.62
CA HIS A 28 28.44 -1.14 -17.59
C HIS A 28 29.13 -2.51 -17.51
N PRO A 29 29.83 -2.96 -18.58
CA PRO A 29 30.52 -4.25 -18.62
C PRO A 29 31.70 -4.36 -17.64
N GLU A 30 32.16 -3.24 -17.07
CA GLU A 30 33.15 -3.18 -15.99
C GLU A 30 32.64 -3.74 -14.64
N HIS A 31 31.35 -4.05 -14.53
CA HIS A 31 30.74 -4.64 -13.36
C HIS A 31 30.18 -6.03 -13.66
N THR A 32 30.20 -6.92 -12.65
CA THR A 32 29.61 -8.25 -12.77
C THR A 32 28.21 -8.21 -12.20
N PHE A 33 27.21 -8.53 -13.03
CA PHE A 33 25.82 -8.64 -12.60
C PHE A 33 25.42 -10.11 -12.47
N VAL A 34 24.86 -10.47 -11.32
CA VAL A 34 24.27 -11.79 -11.05
C VAL A 34 22.77 -11.62 -10.87
N PHE A 35 21.96 -12.29 -11.68
CA PHE A 35 20.50 -12.17 -11.62
C PHE A 35 19.89 -13.41 -10.96
N LEU A 36 19.14 -13.20 -9.87
CA LEU A 36 18.33 -14.26 -9.25
C LEU A 36 16.83 -13.94 -9.41
N PRO A 37 16.04 -14.79 -10.10
CA PRO A 37 14.60 -14.62 -10.27
C PRO A 37 13.83 -15.09 -9.02
N VAL A 38 14.16 -14.50 -7.87
CA VAL A 38 13.61 -14.82 -6.55
C VAL A 38 12.09 -14.66 -6.47
N GLY A 39 11.52 -13.74 -7.26
CA GLY A 39 10.08 -13.55 -7.34
C GLY A 39 9.35 -14.77 -7.88
N GLN A 40 9.74 -15.21 -9.08
CA GLN A 40 9.18 -16.39 -9.72
C GLN A 40 9.48 -17.68 -8.92
N ARG A 41 10.62 -17.73 -8.22
CA ARG A 41 11.14 -18.91 -7.53
C ARG A 41 10.93 -18.89 -6.02
N ILE A 42 10.08 -18.02 -5.47
CA ILE A 42 9.97 -17.85 -4.00
C ILE A 42 9.68 -19.17 -3.26
N LYS A 43 8.83 -20.04 -3.82
CA LYS A 43 8.53 -21.37 -3.26
C LYS A 43 9.71 -22.34 -3.32
N ALA A 44 10.64 -22.16 -4.26
CA ALA A 44 11.90 -22.90 -4.27
C ALA A 44 12.87 -22.35 -3.21
N CYS A 45 12.93 -21.02 -3.04
CA CYS A 45 13.73 -20.37 -2.00
C CYS A 45 13.28 -20.77 -0.58
N GLU A 46 11.98 -21.00 -0.36
CA GLU A 46 11.46 -21.53 0.91
C GLU A 46 11.98 -22.95 1.21
N LYS A 47 12.29 -23.76 0.20
CA LYS A 47 12.78 -25.14 0.35
C LYS A 47 14.30 -25.20 0.48
N ASP A 48 14.99 -24.36 -0.29
CA ASP A 48 16.44 -24.26 -0.28
C ASP A 48 16.86 -22.81 -0.52
N PHE A 49 17.32 -22.17 0.54
CA PHE A 49 17.79 -20.79 0.52
C PHE A 49 19.27 -20.66 0.17
N SER A 50 20.03 -21.76 0.17
CA SER A 50 21.49 -21.77 0.00
C SER A 50 21.97 -21.02 -1.25
N PRO A 51 21.33 -21.15 -2.44
CA PRO A 51 21.75 -20.39 -3.62
C PRO A 51 21.60 -18.88 -3.46
N VAL A 52 20.57 -18.42 -2.73
CA VAL A 52 20.36 -16.99 -2.46
C VAL A 52 21.39 -16.51 -1.44
N ARG A 53 21.63 -17.27 -0.38
CA ARG A 53 22.66 -16.99 0.62
C ARG A 53 24.04 -16.82 -0.02
N THR A 54 24.48 -17.77 -0.83
CA THR A 54 25.79 -17.71 -1.50
C THR A 54 25.92 -16.45 -2.36
N ALA A 55 24.87 -16.08 -3.10
CA ALA A 55 24.90 -14.88 -3.92
C ALA A 55 24.94 -13.59 -3.08
N LEU A 56 24.21 -13.55 -1.96
CA LEU A 56 24.23 -12.44 -1.02
C LEU A 56 25.60 -12.24 -0.39
N GLU A 57 26.26 -13.31 0.03
CA GLU A 57 27.62 -13.27 0.61
C GLU A 57 28.65 -12.70 -0.39
N GLN A 58 28.52 -13.06 -1.67
CA GLN A 58 29.42 -12.62 -2.75
C GLN A 58 29.16 -11.21 -3.28
N ALA A 59 28.01 -10.61 -2.96
CA ALA A 59 27.61 -9.31 -3.47
C ALA A 59 28.33 -8.15 -2.76
N ASP A 60 28.78 -7.16 -3.51
CA ASP A 60 29.19 -5.86 -2.97
C ASP A 60 27.97 -4.91 -2.85
N LEU A 61 27.06 -5.04 -3.82
CA LEU A 61 25.83 -4.26 -3.96
C LEU A 61 24.66 -5.21 -4.25
N VAL A 62 23.58 -5.09 -3.49
CA VAL A 62 22.30 -5.76 -3.75
C VAL A 62 21.33 -4.77 -4.38
N LEU A 63 20.82 -5.12 -5.55
CA LEU A 63 19.82 -4.34 -6.29
C LEU A 63 18.48 -5.08 -6.28
N PHE A 64 17.52 -4.57 -5.51
CA PHE A 64 16.17 -5.11 -5.47
C PHE A 64 15.37 -4.64 -6.68
N CYS A 65 14.95 -5.56 -7.56
CA CYS A 65 14.17 -5.24 -8.75
C CYS A 65 12.76 -5.84 -8.67
N TYR A 66 11.73 -4.99 -8.57
CA TYR A 66 10.36 -5.45 -8.34
C TYR A 66 9.27 -4.45 -8.79
N PRO A 67 8.06 -4.93 -9.15
CA PRO A 67 6.92 -4.05 -9.40
C PRO A 67 6.26 -3.61 -8.09
N VAL A 68 5.46 -2.53 -8.11
CA VAL A 68 4.69 -2.11 -6.93
C VAL A 68 3.28 -2.70 -6.96
N TYR A 69 2.94 -3.51 -5.96
CA TYR A 69 1.69 -4.27 -5.86
C TYR A 69 0.95 -3.90 -4.57
N THR A 70 -0.30 -3.44 -4.68
CA THR A 70 -1.19 -3.07 -3.56
C THR A 70 -0.48 -2.21 -2.50
N PHE A 71 -0.09 -0.99 -2.90
CA PHE A 71 0.57 0.04 -2.08
C PHE A 71 2.01 -0.25 -1.63
N ILE A 72 2.62 -1.40 -1.92
CA ILE A 72 3.97 -1.70 -1.41
C ILE A 72 4.66 -2.77 -2.29
N ALA A 73 5.80 -3.31 -1.86
CA ALA A 73 6.52 -4.40 -2.51
C ALA A 73 5.66 -5.68 -2.64
N PRO A 74 5.87 -6.54 -3.64
CA PRO A 74 5.03 -7.72 -3.86
C PRO A 74 5.27 -8.79 -2.78
N TYR A 75 4.29 -9.67 -2.56
CA TYR A 75 4.36 -10.79 -1.61
C TYR A 75 5.69 -11.53 -1.66
N GLN A 76 6.19 -11.78 -2.87
CA GLN A 76 7.41 -12.54 -3.08
C GLN A 76 8.64 -11.85 -2.47
N LEU A 77 8.68 -10.52 -2.50
CA LEU A 77 9.74 -9.75 -1.87
C LEU A 77 9.60 -9.75 -0.34
N HIS A 78 8.38 -9.60 0.19
CA HIS A 78 8.14 -9.72 1.62
C HIS A 78 8.60 -11.09 2.15
N ARG A 79 8.22 -12.17 1.46
CA ARG A 79 8.64 -13.51 1.85
C ARG A 79 10.15 -13.71 1.72
N LEU A 80 10.80 -13.07 0.74
CA LEU A 80 12.25 -13.12 0.59
C LEU A 80 12.97 -12.43 1.76
N ILE A 81 12.49 -11.27 2.20
CA ILE A 81 13.05 -10.54 3.35
C ILE A 81 12.97 -11.39 4.62
N GLU A 82 11.82 -12.04 4.86
CA GLU A 82 11.67 -12.99 5.97
C GLU A 82 12.70 -14.12 5.91
N LEU A 83 12.93 -14.69 4.72
CA LEU A 83 13.93 -15.76 4.52
C LEU A 83 15.36 -15.26 4.75
N ILE A 84 15.70 -14.05 4.28
CA ILE A 84 17.01 -13.42 4.52
C ILE A 84 17.25 -13.25 6.01
N LYS A 85 16.28 -12.69 6.74
CA LYS A 85 16.38 -12.47 8.19
C LYS A 85 16.43 -13.78 8.97
N ALA A 86 15.66 -14.79 8.56
CA ALA A 86 15.65 -16.11 9.20
C ALA A 86 16.95 -16.91 8.97
N ASP A 87 17.58 -16.77 7.80
CA ASP A 87 18.88 -17.41 7.49
C ASP A 87 20.04 -16.79 8.28
N GLY A 88 19.95 -15.51 8.61
CA GLY A 88 20.97 -14.80 9.40
C GLY A 88 22.26 -14.50 8.64
N VAL A 89 22.22 -14.46 7.30
CA VAL A 89 23.34 -13.98 6.49
C VAL A 89 23.73 -12.55 6.88
N ASP A 90 25.03 -12.32 7.08
CA ASP A 90 25.54 -10.99 7.43
C ASP A 90 25.65 -10.10 6.18
N LEU A 91 24.82 -9.06 6.14
CA LEU A 91 24.81 -8.06 5.08
C LEU A 91 25.37 -6.71 5.54
N SER A 92 25.92 -6.65 6.76
CA SER A 92 26.42 -5.42 7.36
C SER A 92 27.47 -4.76 6.47
N GLY A 93 27.27 -3.49 6.16
CA GLY A 93 28.20 -2.69 5.35
C GLY A 93 28.15 -2.92 3.84
N LYS A 94 27.42 -3.92 3.33
CA LYS A 94 27.12 -4.08 1.90
C LYS A 94 26.18 -2.97 1.43
N PHE A 95 26.23 -2.60 0.15
CA PHE A 95 25.33 -1.58 -0.40
C PHE A 95 23.99 -2.18 -0.81
N ALA A 96 22.93 -1.41 -0.67
CA ALA A 96 21.58 -1.76 -1.12
C ALA A 96 20.99 -0.60 -1.94
N SER A 97 20.37 -0.94 -3.06
CA SER A 97 19.51 -0.02 -3.80
C SER A 97 18.38 -0.79 -4.49
N GLN A 98 17.53 -0.09 -5.23
CA GLN A 98 16.32 -0.66 -5.79
C GLN A 98 15.95 -0.04 -7.14
N ILE A 99 15.30 -0.84 -7.99
CA ILE A 99 14.62 -0.39 -9.20
C ILE A 99 13.20 -0.90 -9.11
N THR A 100 12.23 -0.01 -9.23
CA THR A 100 10.83 -0.38 -9.30
C THR A 100 10.17 0.14 -10.56
N THR A 101 9.20 -0.60 -11.08
CA THR A 101 8.27 -0.08 -12.09
C THR A 101 6.84 -0.10 -11.57
N SER A 102 6.12 1.00 -11.73
CA SER A 102 4.71 1.13 -11.38
C SER A 102 4.02 2.10 -12.34
N LYS A 103 2.81 2.57 -12.03
CA LYS A 103 2.23 3.79 -12.64
C LYS A 103 2.35 4.98 -11.69
N HIS A 104 3.46 5.04 -10.94
CA HIS A 104 3.69 5.91 -9.77
C HIS A 104 2.65 5.80 -8.66
N PHE A 105 1.97 4.66 -8.58
CA PHE A 105 0.99 4.39 -7.53
C PHE A 105 1.70 3.90 -6.28
N TYR A 106 1.85 4.77 -5.28
CA TYR A 106 2.45 4.43 -3.97
C TYR A 106 3.79 3.69 -4.10
N ASP A 107 4.60 4.08 -5.08
CA ASP A 107 5.97 3.58 -5.21
C ASP A 107 6.85 4.01 -4.04
N VAL A 108 6.59 5.20 -3.48
CA VAL A 108 7.26 5.72 -2.28
C VAL A 108 7.20 4.76 -1.09
N THR A 109 6.05 4.12 -0.84
CA THR A 109 5.90 3.20 0.30
C THR A 109 6.57 1.86 0.02
N ALA A 110 6.58 1.43 -1.24
CA ALA A 110 7.30 0.25 -1.69
C ALA A 110 8.82 0.44 -1.57
N HIS A 111 9.34 1.63 -1.89
CA HIS A 111 10.76 1.96 -1.74
C HIS A 111 11.16 1.99 -0.27
N ARG A 112 10.40 2.71 0.56
CA ARG A 112 10.66 2.81 2.00
C ARG A 112 10.70 1.44 2.68
N TYR A 113 9.81 0.53 2.31
CA TYR A 113 9.80 -0.83 2.86
C TYR A 113 11.14 -1.55 2.68
N VAL A 114 11.73 -1.47 1.48
CA VAL A 114 13.03 -2.08 1.20
C VAL A 114 14.14 -1.33 1.93
N GLU A 115 14.10 -0.01 1.96
CA GLU A 115 15.09 0.81 2.68
C GLU A 115 15.10 0.48 4.18
N GLU A 116 13.93 0.48 4.83
CA GLU A 116 13.74 0.18 6.25
C GLU A 116 14.29 -1.22 6.59
N ASN A 117 13.94 -2.25 5.80
CA ASN A 117 14.48 -3.60 5.99
C ASN A 117 15.99 -3.72 5.72
N CYS A 118 16.53 -2.95 4.77
CA CYS A 118 17.97 -2.92 4.53
C CYS A 118 18.71 -2.25 5.70
N PHE A 119 18.11 -1.24 6.34
CA PHE A 119 18.67 -0.64 7.55
C PHE A 119 18.68 -1.61 8.74
N ASP A 120 17.64 -2.43 8.91
CA ASP A 120 17.63 -3.52 9.90
C ASP A 120 18.78 -4.50 9.69
N LEU A 121 19.09 -4.80 8.43
CA LEU A 121 20.16 -5.72 8.00
C LEU A 121 21.56 -5.09 8.03
N GLY A 122 21.71 -3.86 8.52
CA GLY A 122 23.00 -3.16 8.62
C GLY A 122 23.58 -2.71 7.27
N MET A 123 22.78 -2.70 6.20
CA MET A 123 23.23 -2.33 4.86
C MET A 123 23.36 -0.82 4.68
N LYS A 124 24.19 -0.40 3.72
CA LYS A 124 24.33 0.99 3.27
C LYS A 124 23.35 1.28 2.15
N VAL A 125 22.23 1.90 2.50
CA VAL A 125 21.12 2.16 1.58
C VAL A 125 21.40 3.38 0.69
N ILE A 126 21.16 3.23 -0.62
CA ILE A 126 21.25 4.29 -1.64
C ILE A 126 19.91 4.35 -2.39
N ARG A 127 19.40 5.57 -2.63
CA ARG A 127 18.04 5.78 -3.14
C ARG A 127 17.88 5.11 -4.49
N GLY A 128 16.75 4.45 -4.66
CA GLY A 128 16.46 3.69 -5.87
C GLY A 128 15.87 4.53 -7.00
N LEU A 129 15.69 3.86 -8.14
CA LEU A 129 14.96 4.36 -9.29
C LEU A 129 13.48 3.95 -9.18
N SER A 130 12.58 4.93 -9.15
CA SER A 130 11.14 4.69 -9.35
C SER A 130 10.73 5.09 -10.77
N ALA A 131 10.42 4.10 -11.60
CA ALA A 131 10.04 4.30 -12.99
C ALA A 131 8.57 3.98 -13.25
N ASP A 132 7.98 4.62 -14.26
CA ASP A 132 6.78 4.14 -14.93
C ASP A 132 7.08 2.82 -15.67
N MET A 133 6.04 2.05 -15.98
CA MET A 133 6.15 0.82 -16.76
C MET A 133 6.72 1.02 -18.17
N GLU A 134 6.64 2.23 -18.73
CA GLU A 134 7.04 2.54 -20.11
C GLU A 134 8.32 3.38 -20.22
N ASP A 135 8.89 3.87 -19.10
CA ASP A 135 9.97 4.87 -19.12
C ASP A 135 11.19 4.45 -19.93
N LEU A 136 11.62 3.18 -19.82
CA LEU A 136 12.77 2.65 -20.54
C LEU A 136 12.62 2.70 -22.07
N LEU A 137 11.39 2.80 -22.57
CA LEU A 137 11.10 2.92 -24.01
C LEU A 137 11.31 4.36 -24.53
N SER A 138 11.57 5.31 -23.64
CA SER A 138 11.80 6.72 -23.98
C SER A 138 13.26 7.13 -23.78
N GLN A 139 13.72 8.13 -24.55
CA GLN A 139 15.06 8.70 -24.36
C GLN A 139 15.24 9.31 -22.96
N GLN A 140 14.19 9.91 -22.41
CA GLN A 140 14.21 10.52 -21.08
C GLN A 140 14.35 9.44 -20.00
N GLY A 141 13.51 8.40 -20.00
CA GLY A 141 13.62 7.33 -19.01
C GLY A 141 14.91 6.52 -19.12
N GLN A 142 15.46 6.35 -20.33
CA GLN A 142 16.81 5.80 -20.50
C GLN A 142 17.88 6.71 -19.88
N LYS A 143 17.74 8.03 -20.02
CA LYS A 143 18.64 8.99 -19.37
C LYS A 143 18.53 8.91 -17.85
N GLU A 144 17.32 8.89 -17.30
CA GLU A 144 17.08 8.79 -15.86
C GLU A 144 17.64 7.48 -15.28
N ALA A 145 17.53 6.36 -16.01
CA ALA A 145 18.16 5.11 -15.61
C ALA A 145 19.69 5.23 -15.53
N ARG A 146 20.33 5.88 -16.51
CA ARG A 146 21.78 6.15 -16.50
C ARG A 146 22.18 7.10 -15.36
N ASP A 147 21.47 8.22 -15.21
CA ASP A 147 21.72 9.19 -14.13
C ASP A 147 21.59 8.51 -12.75
N PHE A 148 20.60 7.63 -12.57
CA PHE A 148 20.46 6.80 -11.37
C PHE A 148 21.69 5.93 -11.14
N PHE A 149 22.16 5.22 -12.16
CA PHE A 149 23.30 4.31 -12.01
C PHE A 149 24.61 5.05 -11.75
N ASP A 150 24.83 6.19 -12.41
CA ASP A 150 25.98 7.07 -12.16
C ASP A 150 25.97 7.54 -10.69
N GLN A 151 24.81 7.99 -10.18
CA GLN A 151 24.65 8.38 -8.78
C GLN A 151 24.85 7.20 -7.82
N LEU A 152 24.37 6.01 -8.18
CA LEU A 152 24.54 4.78 -7.39
C LEU A 152 26.02 4.43 -7.25
N MET A 153 26.77 4.41 -8.35
CA MET A 153 28.20 4.12 -8.35
C MET A 153 28.98 5.18 -7.58
N PHE A 154 28.67 6.46 -7.79
CA PHE A 154 29.25 7.56 -7.02
C PHE A 154 29.04 7.37 -5.51
N SER A 155 27.81 7.02 -5.10
CA SER A 155 27.47 6.82 -3.69
C SER A 155 28.12 5.57 -3.10
N CYS A 156 28.34 4.51 -3.89
CA CYS A 156 29.10 3.35 -3.44
C CYS A 156 30.56 3.71 -3.13
N ALA A 157 31.17 4.60 -3.91
CA ALA A 157 32.55 5.05 -3.71
C ALA A 157 32.70 6.09 -2.57
N HIS A 158 31.70 6.94 -2.34
CA HIS A 158 31.81 8.09 -1.43
C HIS A 158 30.93 7.99 -0.16
N GLY A 159 30.06 6.98 -0.08
CA GLY A 159 29.13 6.78 1.02
C GLY A 159 27.69 7.25 0.73
N PRO A 160 26.69 6.71 1.45
CA PRO A 160 25.29 7.05 1.26
C PRO A 160 24.91 8.40 1.90
N PHE A 161 23.91 9.07 1.33
CA PHE A 161 23.34 10.34 1.81
C PHE A 161 21.96 10.20 2.47
N ILE A 162 21.54 8.99 2.82
CA ILE A 162 20.22 8.72 3.40
C ILE A 162 20.30 8.69 4.92
N THR A 163 19.35 9.35 5.57
CA THR A 163 19.13 9.25 7.01
C THR A 163 18.29 8.01 7.31
N PRO A 164 18.77 7.09 8.17
CA PRO A 164 17.97 5.96 8.63
C PRO A 164 16.67 6.42 9.30
N PRO A 165 15.60 5.60 9.25
CA PRO A 165 14.37 5.88 9.97
C PRO A 165 14.61 5.96 11.49
N ALA A 166 13.75 6.71 12.18
CA ALA A 166 13.79 6.77 13.63
C ALA A 166 13.50 5.37 14.21
N LYS A 167 14.37 4.88 15.08
CA LYS A 167 14.16 3.61 15.77
C LYS A 167 13.25 3.80 16.97
N ALA A 168 12.34 2.86 17.18
CA ALA A 168 11.59 2.79 18.41
C ALA A 168 12.54 2.58 19.61
N PRO A 169 12.28 3.23 20.76
CA PRO A 169 13.06 2.99 21.96
C PRO A 169 12.88 1.54 22.42
N ALA A 170 13.96 0.93 22.92
CA ALA A 170 13.87 -0.39 23.52
C ALA A 170 12.95 -0.32 24.75
N ARG A 171 11.89 -1.15 24.75
CA ARG A 171 10.96 -1.28 25.85
C ARG A 171 10.64 -2.74 26.09
N GLU A 172 10.48 -3.11 27.36
CA GLU A 172 9.98 -4.42 27.73
C GLU A 172 8.50 -4.49 27.36
N LYS A 173 8.15 -5.36 26.41
CA LYS A 173 6.76 -5.54 25.99
C LYS A 173 6.08 -6.52 26.93
N THR A 174 5.12 -6.03 27.71
CA THR A 174 4.24 -6.90 28.49
C THR A 174 3.12 -7.38 27.60
N VAL A 175 2.84 -8.69 27.63
CA VAL A 175 1.72 -9.27 26.88
C VAL A 175 0.41 -8.68 27.42
N TYR A 176 -0.32 -7.98 26.56
CA TYR A 176 -1.64 -7.43 26.86
C TYR A 176 -2.56 -8.51 27.41
N GLN A 177 -3.28 -8.20 28.49
CA GLN A 177 -4.28 -9.11 29.07
C GLN A 177 -5.68 -8.58 28.76
N PRO A 178 -6.60 -9.41 28.26
CA PRO A 178 -7.98 -9.01 28.02
C PRO A 178 -8.63 -8.50 29.31
N ALA A 179 -9.28 -7.34 29.24
CA ALA A 179 -9.89 -6.68 30.39
C ALA A 179 -11.31 -6.15 30.10
N LEU A 180 -11.75 -6.12 28.84
CA LEU A 180 -13.05 -5.54 28.49
C LEU A 180 -14.20 -6.53 28.73
N PRO A 181 -15.31 -6.09 29.36
CA PRO A 181 -16.46 -6.95 29.56
C PRO A 181 -17.15 -7.26 28.23
N GLN A 182 -17.79 -8.43 28.16
CA GLN A 182 -18.58 -8.81 26.99
C GLN A 182 -19.80 -7.89 26.84
N ALA A 183 -19.80 -7.05 25.81
CA ALA A 183 -20.96 -6.27 25.41
C ALA A 183 -22.08 -7.19 24.88
N SER A 184 -23.33 -6.81 25.12
CA SER A 184 -24.50 -7.45 24.49
C SER A 184 -24.38 -7.36 22.97
N LYS A 185 -24.53 -8.49 22.28
CA LYS A 185 -24.40 -8.58 20.82
C LYS A 185 -25.74 -8.47 20.13
N THR A 186 -25.76 -7.77 19.01
CA THR A 186 -26.84 -7.83 18.01
C THR A 186 -26.32 -8.42 16.69
N ALA A 187 -27.21 -9.09 15.95
CA ALA A 187 -26.96 -9.63 14.62
C ALA A 187 -27.38 -8.66 13.49
N ASP A 188 -27.70 -7.41 13.82
CA ASP A 188 -28.15 -6.41 12.82
C ASP A 188 -27.07 -6.00 11.82
N LYS A 189 -25.79 -6.21 12.16
CA LYS A 189 -24.63 -5.96 11.30
C LYS A 189 -23.57 -7.06 11.49
N ASP A 190 -22.75 -7.28 10.46
CA ASP A 190 -21.62 -8.20 10.50
C ASP A 190 -20.27 -7.46 10.47
N VAL A 191 -19.36 -7.84 11.36
CA VAL A 191 -17.96 -7.34 11.35
C VAL A 191 -16.99 -8.47 11.13
N VAL A 192 -16.17 -8.35 10.07
CA VAL A 192 -15.09 -9.31 9.80
C VAL A 192 -13.75 -8.77 10.32
N ILE A 193 -13.07 -9.57 11.14
CA ILE A 193 -11.72 -9.32 11.62
C ILE A 193 -10.77 -10.18 10.78
N VAL A 194 -10.07 -9.57 9.83
CA VAL A 194 -9.07 -10.23 8.99
C VAL A 194 -7.72 -10.14 9.68
N THR A 195 -7.12 -11.28 9.98
CA THR A 195 -5.86 -11.34 10.75
C THR A 195 -4.87 -12.34 10.14
N ASN A 196 -3.60 -12.23 10.53
CA ASN A 196 -2.60 -13.28 10.36
C ASN A 196 -1.95 -13.65 11.70
N CYS A 197 -2.72 -13.61 12.79
CA CYS A 197 -2.27 -13.96 14.13
C CYS A 197 -1.57 -15.33 14.14
N ALA A 198 -0.35 -15.36 14.67
CA ALA A 198 0.37 -16.62 14.86
C ALA A 198 -0.26 -17.41 16.03
N PRO A 199 -0.15 -18.76 16.05
CA PRO A 199 -0.62 -19.56 17.18
C PRO A 199 -0.01 -19.17 18.53
N ASP A 200 1.22 -18.65 18.52
CA ASP A 200 1.99 -18.20 19.67
C ASP A 200 1.90 -16.69 19.94
N ASP A 201 1.23 -15.92 19.08
CA ASP A 201 1.03 -14.47 19.25
C ASP A 201 -0.12 -14.19 20.23
N LYS A 202 0.17 -14.38 21.52
CA LYS A 202 -0.80 -14.13 22.61
C LYS A 202 -1.24 -12.67 22.67
N ASN A 203 -0.37 -11.73 22.34
CA ASN A 203 -0.65 -10.30 22.46
C ASN A 203 -1.75 -9.88 21.49
N LEU A 204 -1.56 -10.16 20.19
CA LEU A 204 -2.57 -9.85 19.18
C LEU A 204 -3.86 -10.63 19.40
N ALA A 205 -3.77 -11.91 19.79
CA ALA A 205 -4.95 -12.71 20.13
C ALA A 205 -5.78 -12.07 21.25
N ASN A 206 -5.12 -11.55 22.28
CA ASN A 206 -5.77 -10.86 23.40
C ASN A 206 -6.38 -9.53 22.99
N MET A 207 -5.71 -8.74 22.14
CA MET A 207 -6.29 -7.51 21.57
C MET A 207 -7.55 -7.79 20.73
N ILE A 208 -7.51 -8.84 19.90
CA ILE A 208 -8.68 -9.28 19.12
C ILE A 208 -9.81 -9.71 20.04
N ALA A 209 -9.51 -10.48 21.10
CA ALA A 209 -10.51 -10.93 22.07
C ALA A 209 -11.23 -9.75 22.74
N ASP A 210 -10.48 -8.74 23.20
CA ASP A 210 -11.05 -7.55 23.83
C ASP A 210 -11.84 -6.66 22.88
N PHE A 211 -11.36 -6.50 21.63
CA PHE A 211 -12.11 -5.80 20.61
C PHE A 211 -13.47 -6.48 20.36
N ARG A 212 -13.47 -7.82 20.25
CA ARG A 212 -14.69 -8.60 20.10
C ARG A 212 -15.57 -8.51 21.33
N ALA A 213 -15.01 -8.44 22.53
CA ALA A 213 -15.78 -8.24 23.76
C ALA A 213 -16.48 -6.88 23.75
N ALA A 214 -15.79 -5.81 23.38
CA ALA A 214 -16.31 -4.44 23.37
C ALA A 214 -17.30 -4.14 22.22
N LEU A 215 -17.13 -4.75 21.05
CA LEU A 215 -17.98 -4.50 19.88
C LEU A 215 -19.44 -4.94 20.12
N PRO A 216 -20.46 -4.10 19.94
CA PRO A 216 -21.87 -4.47 20.17
C PRO A 216 -22.48 -5.37 19.08
N TYR A 217 -21.71 -5.75 18.05
CA TYR A 217 -22.14 -6.56 16.91
C TYR A 217 -21.48 -7.94 16.95
N GLU A 218 -22.15 -8.93 16.37
CA GLU A 218 -21.51 -10.20 16.04
C GLU A 218 -20.27 -9.98 15.16
N SER A 219 -19.22 -10.76 15.42
CA SER A 219 -17.96 -10.66 14.69
C SER A 219 -17.32 -12.00 14.46
N ARG A 220 -16.74 -12.14 13.27
CA ARG A 220 -16.06 -13.35 12.80
C ARG A 220 -14.60 -13.06 12.52
N VAL A 221 -13.74 -13.96 12.97
CA VAL A 221 -12.29 -13.86 12.80
C VAL A 221 -11.88 -14.73 11.62
N VAL A 222 -11.21 -14.14 10.65
CA VAL A 222 -10.65 -14.80 9.48
C VAL A 222 -9.14 -14.73 9.57
N ASN A 223 -8.51 -15.83 10.00
CA ASN A 223 -7.06 -15.92 10.04
C ASN A 223 -6.52 -16.40 8.69
N LEU A 224 -5.79 -15.53 8.01
CA LEU A 224 -5.21 -15.75 6.69
C LEU A 224 -4.15 -16.86 6.69
N ARG A 225 -3.59 -17.24 7.85
CA ARG A 225 -2.68 -18.38 7.96
C ARG A 225 -3.40 -19.73 7.78
N ASP A 226 -4.70 -19.77 8.01
CA ASP A 226 -5.51 -20.99 7.88
C ASP A 226 -5.95 -21.24 6.43
N PHE A 227 -5.86 -20.22 5.57
CA PHE A 227 -6.19 -20.35 4.16
C PHE A 227 -5.01 -20.97 3.37
N PRO A 228 -5.21 -22.06 2.62
CA PRO A 228 -4.15 -22.78 1.92
C PRO A 228 -3.75 -22.09 0.60
N PHE A 229 -3.14 -20.90 0.69
CA PHE A 229 -2.67 -20.16 -0.48
C PHE A 229 -1.73 -21.03 -1.34
N ALA A 230 -2.08 -21.24 -2.61
CA ALA A 230 -1.20 -21.93 -3.55
C ALA A 230 0.04 -21.07 -3.92
N GLY A 231 -0.05 -19.75 -3.74
CA GLY A 231 1.03 -18.79 -3.96
C GLY A 231 0.49 -17.34 -4.03
N GLY A 232 1.40 -16.37 -4.15
CA GLY A 232 1.07 -14.95 -4.36
C GLY A 232 0.71 -14.62 -5.81
N CYS A 233 0.27 -13.39 -6.08
CA CYS A 233 -0.10 -12.95 -7.43
C CYS A 233 1.04 -13.18 -8.44
N LEU A 234 0.69 -13.71 -9.62
CA LEU A 234 1.65 -14.01 -10.69
C LEU A 234 1.87 -12.83 -11.66
N GLY A 235 1.03 -11.79 -11.58
CA GLY A 235 1.02 -10.71 -12.57
C GLY A 235 0.63 -11.16 -13.97
N CYS A 236 -0.08 -12.28 -14.13
CA CYS A 236 -0.38 -12.90 -15.42
C CYS A 236 -1.48 -12.18 -16.23
N PHE A 237 -2.15 -11.18 -15.65
CA PHE A 237 -3.30 -10.44 -16.24
C PHE A 237 -4.53 -11.28 -16.64
N GLY A 238 -4.55 -12.59 -16.37
CA GLY A 238 -5.70 -13.45 -16.71
C GLY A 238 -7.01 -12.95 -16.09
N CYS A 239 -6.99 -12.57 -14.82
CA CYS A 239 -8.17 -12.05 -14.11
C CYS A 239 -8.65 -10.68 -14.63
N ALA A 240 -7.80 -9.89 -15.29
CA ALA A 240 -8.22 -8.63 -15.90
C ALA A 240 -9.17 -8.88 -17.09
N ILE A 241 -9.01 -10.02 -17.77
CA ILE A 241 -9.83 -10.44 -18.91
C ILE A 241 -11.05 -11.23 -18.44
N THR A 242 -10.85 -12.23 -17.56
CA THR A 242 -11.88 -13.22 -17.20
C THR A 242 -12.64 -12.89 -15.92
N GLY A 243 -12.09 -12.03 -15.06
CA GLY A 243 -12.58 -11.79 -13.71
C GLY A 243 -12.26 -12.90 -12.69
N ALA A 244 -11.54 -13.95 -13.10
CA ALA A 244 -11.19 -15.10 -12.25
C ALA A 244 -9.67 -15.30 -12.19
N CYS A 245 -9.16 -15.66 -11.01
CA CYS A 245 -7.74 -15.97 -10.87
C CYS A 245 -7.36 -17.30 -11.53
N VAL A 246 -6.08 -17.44 -11.92
CA VAL A 246 -5.53 -18.71 -12.46
C VAL A 246 -5.36 -19.79 -11.38
N TYR A 247 -5.20 -19.37 -10.13
CA TYR A 247 -5.15 -20.29 -9.00
C TYR A 247 -6.51 -20.94 -8.75
N LYS A 248 -6.49 -22.23 -8.40
CA LYS A 248 -7.67 -23.05 -8.12
C LYS A 248 -7.80 -23.41 -6.63
N ASP A 249 -7.21 -22.58 -5.77
CA ASP A 249 -7.17 -22.76 -4.31
C ASP A 249 -8.46 -22.30 -3.61
N GLY A 250 -9.48 -21.85 -4.36
CA GLY A 250 -10.75 -21.37 -3.80
C GLY A 250 -10.72 -19.93 -3.30
N PHE A 251 -9.63 -19.18 -3.52
CA PHE A 251 -9.46 -17.84 -2.96
C PHE A 251 -10.56 -16.86 -3.40
N ASP A 252 -10.96 -16.91 -4.68
CA ASP A 252 -11.97 -15.99 -5.22
C ASP A 252 -13.32 -16.14 -4.48
N GLN A 253 -13.71 -17.38 -4.16
CA GLN A 253 -14.93 -17.68 -3.41
C GLN A 253 -14.78 -17.24 -1.95
N PHE A 254 -13.67 -17.62 -1.31
CA PHE A 254 -13.35 -17.23 0.06
C PHE A 254 -13.39 -15.70 0.25
N LEU A 255 -12.78 -14.93 -0.64
CA LEU A 255 -12.80 -13.47 -0.59
C LEU A 255 -14.22 -12.91 -0.71
N ARG A 256 -15.00 -13.38 -1.69
CA ARG A 256 -16.32 -12.82 -2.01
C ARG A 256 -17.38 -13.20 -1.00
N GLU A 257 -17.39 -14.44 -0.54
CA GLU A 257 -18.45 -14.97 0.32
C GLU A 257 -18.09 -14.84 1.81
N THR A 258 -16.80 -14.91 2.14
CA THR A 258 -16.32 -14.91 3.53
C THR A 258 -15.66 -13.60 3.93
N ILE A 259 -15.42 -12.62 3.07
CA ILE A 259 -14.80 -11.35 3.54
C ILE A 259 -15.63 -10.16 3.08
N GLN A 260 -15.94 -10.06 1.79
CA GLN A 260 -16.61 -8.90 1.19
C GLN A 260 -18.04 -8.62 1.66
N THR A 261 -18.67 -9.55 2.37
CA THR A 261 -20.07 -9.48 2.79
C THR A 261 -20.31 -8.68 4.07
N ALA A 262 -19.25 -8.27 4.78
CA ALA A 262 -19.36 -7.60 6.07
C ALA A 262 -19.73 -6.11 5.95
N ASP A 263 -20.41 -5.59 6.98
CA ASP A 263 -20.74 -4.16 7.14
C ASP A 263 -19.59 -3.33 7.74
N GLY A 264 -18.59 -4.00 8.33
CA GLY A 264 -17.39 -3.39 8.89
C GLY A 264 -16.19 -4.32 8.81
N PHE A 265 -15.01 -3.75 8.58
CA PHE A 265 -13.75 -4.51 8.48
C PHE A 265 -12.77 -4.09 9.57
N VAL A 266 -12.10 -5.07 10.16
CA VAL A 266 -10.98 -4.85 11.06
C VAL A 266 -9.78 -5.63 10.56
N TYR A 267 -8.68 -4.95 10.25
CA TYR A 267 -7.42 -5.60 9.94
C TYR A 267 -6.57 -5.68 11.21
N ALA A 268 -6.27 -6.91 11.65
CA ALA A 268 -5.55 -7.15 12.90
C ALA A 268 -4.24 -7.87 12.64
N PHE A 269 -3.10 -7.26 12.96
CA PHE A 269 -1.78 -7.87 12.74
C PHE A 269 -0.73 -7.37 13.72
N THR A 270 0.32 -8.17 13.88
CA THR A 270 1.56 -7.75 14.53
C THR A 270 2.52 -7.23 13.47
N ILE A 271 3.16 -6.09 13.74
CA ILE A 271 4.16 -5.50 12.86
C ILE A 271 5.32 -6.50 12.73
N SER A 272 5.65 -6.84 11.48
CA SER A 272 6.82 -7.63 11.11
C SER A 272 7.48 -6.91 9.96
N ASP A 273 8.80 -6.73 10.04
CA ASP A 273 9.61 -6.23 8.93
C ASP A 273 9.09 -4.90 8.35
N HIS A 274 8.70 -3.96 9.22
CA HIS A 274 8.11 -2.65 8.86
C HIS A 274 6.76 -2.68 8.15
N TYR A 275 6.07 -3.82 8.14
CA TYR A 275 4.73 -3.96 7.57
C TYR A 275 3.88 -4.94 8.41
N THR A 276 3.67 -6.14 7.88
CA THR A 276 3.04 -7.30 8.51
C THR A 276 3.67 -8.54 7.87
N HIS A 277 3.41 -9.72 8.43
CA HIS A 277 3.90 -10.98 7.87
C HIS A 277 3.37 -11.21 6.43
N SER A 278 4.21 -11.84 5.60
CA SER A 278 4.02 -12.06 4.17
C SER A 278 2.69 -12.74 3.81
N SER A 279 2.09 -13.52 4.71
CA SER A 279 0.75 -14.09 4.51
C SER A 279 -0.34 -13.03 4.29
N PHE A 280 -0.27 -11.89 4.99
CA PHE A 280 -1.18 -10.77 4.76
C PHE A 280 -0.93 -10.14 3.40
N LYS A 281 0.34 -10.02 3.02
CA LYS A 281 0.68 -9.49 1.70
C LYS A 281 0.26 -10.42 0.57
N CYS A 282 0.32 -11.74 0.80
CA CYS A 282 -0.23 -12.73 -0.12
C CYS A 282 -1.72 -12.48 -0.33
N PHE A 283 -2.49 -12.34 0.75
CA PHE A 283 -3.91 -11.98 0.68
C PHE A 283 -4.14 -10.69 -0.12
N ASP A 284 -3.44 -9.61 0.20
CA ASP A 284 -3.55 -8.31 -0.48
C ASP A 284 -3.25 -8.40 -1.98
N ASP A 285 -2.22 -9.15 -2.37
CA ASP A 285 -1.87 -9.32 -3.79
C ASP A 285 -2.86 -10.22 -4.50
N ARG A 286 -3.41 -11.22 -3.82
CA ARG A 286 -4.37 -12.14 -4.43
C ARG A 286 -5.71 -11.44 -4.70
N GLN A 287 -6.01 -10.32 -4.01
CA GLN A 287 -7.14 -9.44 -4.32
C GLN A 287 -7.06 -8.75 -5.70
N PHE A 288 -5.94 -8.81 -6.43
CA PHE A 288 -5.90 -8.36 -7.84
C PHE A 288 -6.93 -9.09 -8.73
N CYS A 289 -7.49 -10.23 -8.30
CA CYS A 289 -8.65 -10.83 -8.96
C CYS A 289 -9.86 -9.88 -9.02
N ASN A 290 -9.96 -8.94 -8.09
CA ASN A 290 -10.98 -7.90 -8.08
C ASN A 290 -10.59 -6.66 -8.90
N GLY A 291 -9.38 -6.61 -9.46
CA GLY A 291 -8.88 -5.46 -10.21
C GLY A 291 -8.64 -4.24 -9.30
N HIS A 292 -8.94 -3.05 -9.81
CA HIS A 292 -8.88 -1.77 -9.09
C HIS A 292 -10.23 -1.39 -8.47
N ARG A 293 -11.03 -2.41 -8.11
CA ARG A 293 -12.26 -2.30 -7.34
C ARG A 293 -11.91 -2.71 -5.91
N THR A 294 -11.77 -1.75 -5.01
CA THR A 294 -11.40 -2.04 -3.63
C THR A 294 -12.44 -2.94 -2.98
N VAL A 295 -11.97 -4.02 -2.35
CA VAL A 295 -12.79 -5.07 -1.72
C VAL A 295 -13.71 -4.50 -0.66
N THR A 296 -13.23 -3.51 0.07
CA THR A 296 -13.93 -2.84 1.17
C THR A 296 -14.63 -1.56 0.74
N HIS A 297 -14.76 -1.26 -0.57
CA HIS A 297 -15.16 0.08 -1.05
C HIS A 297 -16.32 0.71 -0.25
N GLY A 298 -16.08 1.92 0.30
CA GLY A 298 -17.10 2.67 1.02
C GLY A 298 -17.49 2.14 2.41
N THR A 299 -16.93 1.00 2.85
CA THR A 299 -17.27 0.37 4.13
C THR A 299 -16.39 0.91 5.26
N PRO A 300 -16.88 1.13 6.49
CA PRO A 300 -16.03 1.51 7.62
C PRO A 300 -14.93 0.47 7.90
N ILE A 301 -13.72 0.94 8.18
CA ILE A 301 -12.56 0.09 8.48
C ILE A 301 -11.86 0.53 9.77
N ALA A 302 -11.31 -0.43 10.50
CA ALA A 302 -10.50 -0.23 11.70
C ALA A 302 -9.25 -1.12 11.66
N TYR A 303 -8.25 -0.78 12.48
CA TYR A 303 -7.03 -1.57 12.60
C TYR A 303 -6.70 -1.87 14.07
N LEU A 304 -6.27 -3.11 14.32
CA LEU A 304 -5.63 -3.52 15.57
C LEU A 304 -4.17 -3.87 15.24
N ILE A 305 -3.22 -3.07 15.74
CA ILE A 305 -1.82 -3.22 15.37
C ILE A 305 -0.98 -3.45 16.63
N SER A 306 -0.41 -4.65 16.75
CA SER A 306 0.53 -5.01 17.80
C SER A 306 1.95 -4.64 17.34
N GLY A 307 2.66 -3.79 18.08
CA GLY A 307 3.99 -3.27 17.74
C GLY A 307 4.13 -1.75 17.87
N ASP A 308 5.32 -1.25 17.55
CA ASP A 308 5.72 0.16 17.74
C ASP A 308 5.22 1.08 16.60
N TYR A 309 3.91 1.04 16.33
CA TYR A 309 3.25 1.67 15.18
C TYR A 309 3.53 3.17 15.03
N GLN A 310 3.71 3.91 16.13
CA GLN A 310 3.99 5.35 16.05
C GLN A 310 5.29 5.66 15.29
N TYR A 311 6.26 4.73 15.30
CA TYR A 311 7.56 4.85 14.63
C TYR A 311 7.54 4.34 13.18
N GLU A 312 6.50 3.61 12.78
CA GLU A 312 6.34 3.06 11.42
C GLU A 312 5.66 4.05 10.48
N SER A 313 6.34 5.15 10.16
CA SER A 313 5.79 6.22 9.32
C SER A 313 5.32 5.73 7.93
N ASN A 314 6.00 4.72 7.37
CA ASN A 314 5.64 4.11 6.11
C ASN A 314 4.36 3.27 6.22
N LEU A 315 4.27 2.41 7.23
CA LEU A 315 3.05 1.63 7.53
C LEU A 315 1.83 2.53 7.78
N ARG A 316 2.01 3.62 8.53
CA ARG A 316 0.96 4.63 8.78
C ARG A 316 0.40 5.20 7.47
N MET A 317 1.28 5.55 6.52
CA MET A 317 0.89 6.01 5.19
C MET A 317 0.11 4.94 4.42
N ILE A 318 0.51 3.67 4.53
CA ILE A 318 -0.19 2.56 3.86
C ILE A 318 -1.59 2.36 4.46
N VAL A 319 -1.72 2.36 5.78
CA VAL A 319 -3.00 2.22 6.50
C VAL A 319 -3.98 3.31 6.08
N GLU A 320 -3.54 4.57 6.11
CA GLU A 320 -4.36 5.71 5.72
C GLU A 320 -4.65 5.71 4.22
N GLY A 321 -3.62 5.52 3.38
CA GLY A 321 -3.75 5.52 1.93
C GLY A 321 -4.71 4.46 1.40
N ARG A 322 -4.70 3.26 2.00
CA ARG A 322 -5.67 2.20 1.68
C ARG A 322 -7.11 2.62 1.98
N ALA A 323 -7.34 3.23 3.15
CA ALA A 323 -8.67 3.73 3.52
C ALA A 323 -9.15 4.81 2.54
N GLU A 324 -8.28 5.77 2.26
CA GLU A 324 -8.58 6.94 1.43
C GLU A 324 -8.87 6.57 -0.03
N VAL A 325 -8.05 5.72 -0.65
CA VAL A 325 -8.28 5.21 -2.02
C VAL A 325 -9.53 4.32 -2.06
N GLY A 326 -9.79 3.57 -1.00
CA GLY A 326 -10.98 2.74 -0.88
C GLY A 326 -12.28 3.52 -0.66
N GLY A 327 -12.21 4.82 -0.35
CA GLY A 327 -13.36 5.62 0.06
C GLY A 327 -13.91 5.20 1.43
N ASN A 328 -13.09 4.56 2.25
CA ASN A 328 -13.45 4.02 3.54
C ASN A 328 -13.46 5.10 4.62
N TYR A 329 -14.36 4.96 5.59
CA TYR A 329 -14.22 5.67 6.86
C TYR A 329 -13.23 4.92 7.74
N LEU A 330 -12.04 5.48 7.95
CA LEU A 330 -11.09 4.95 8.94
C LEU A 330 -11.55 5.30 10.36
N ALA A 331 -12.11 4.32 11.06
CA ALA A 331 -12.62 4.45 12.43
C ALA A 331 -11.49 4.70 13.44
N GLY A 332 -10.29 4.20 13.16
CA GLY A 332 -9.11 4.41 13.98
C GLY A 332 -8.12 3.25 13.87
N VAL A 333 -7.05 3.36 14.66
CA VAL A 333 -6.04 2.33 14.86
C VAL A 333 -5.83 2.21 16.37
N ALA A 334 -6.06 1.04 16.94
CA ALA A 334 -5.69 0.75 18.34
C ALA A 334 -4.40 -0.07 18.36
N THR A 335 -3.51 0.27 19.29
CA THR A 335 -2.18 -0.35 19.41
C THR A 335 -1.91 -0.84 20.83
N ASP A 336 -0.89 -1.68 20.99
CA ASP A 336 -0.36 -2.09 22.28
C ASP A 336 0.70 -1.13 22.83
N GLU A 337 0.71 0.13 22.37
CA GLU A 337 1.76 1.08 22.73
C GLU A 337 1.53 1.76 24.09
N TRP A 338 0.26 2.02 24.44
CA TRP A 338 -0.14 2.84 25.58
C TRP A 338 -1.34 2.23 26.34
N ASP A 339 -2.44 2.98 26.51
CA ASP A 339 -3.67 2.50 27.13
C ASP A 339 -4.48 1.65 26.13
N THR A 340 -3.99 0.44 25.90
CA THR A 340 -4.56 -0.51 24.92
C THR A 340 -6.03 -0.82 25.19
N THR A 341 -6.44 -0.92 26.46
CA THR A 341 -7.82 -1.21 26.83
C THR A 341 -8.75 -0.06 26.45
N ALA A 342 -8.38 1.19 26.75
CA ALA A 342 -9.17 2.35 26.36
C ALA A 342 -9.21 2.54 24.84
N ASP A 343 -8.08 2.34 24.15
CA ASP A 343 -7.99 2.49 22.70
C ASP A 343 -8.84 1.44 21.97
N ILE A 344 -8.80 0.18 22.40
CA ILE A 344 -9.64 -0.90 21.82
C ILE A 344 -11.12 -0.60 22.03
N LYS A 345 -11.52 -0.17 23.23
CA LYS A 345 -12.91 0.21 23.52
C LYS A 345 -13.37 1.36 22.62
N SER A 346 -12.58 2.44 22.55
CA SER A 346 -12.85 3.61 21.71
C SER A 346 -12.94 3.23 20.22
N LEU A 347 -12.08 2.32 19.75
CA LEU A 347 -12.11 1.82 18.38
C LEU A 347 -13.42 1.07 18.07
N ALA A 348 -13.87 0.20 18.98
CA ALA A 348 -15.11 -0.56 18.83
C ALA A 348 -16.34 0.37 18.80
N GLU A 349 -16.37 1.38 19.68
CA GLU A 349 -17.42 2.42 19.73
C GLU A 349 -17.43 3.26 18.44
N ASN A 350 -16.26 3.71 17.98
CA ASN A 350 -16.13 4.50 16.75
C ASN A 350 -16.53 3.72 15.50
N LEU A 351 -16.13 2.45 15.38
CA LEU A 351 -16.54 1.61 14.25
C LEU A 351 -18.05 1.41 14.24
N SER A 352 -18.65 1.14 15.41
CA SER A 352 -20.09 0.97 15.57
C SER A 352 -20.85 2.22 15.15
N PHE A 353 -20.41 3.38 15.65
CA PHE A 353 -20.96 4.68 15.29
C PHE A 353 -20.85 4.97 13.79
N ALA A 354 -19.69 4.66 13.18
CA ALA A 354 -19.47 4.84 11.76
C ALA A 354 -20.43 4.01 10.90
N MET A 355 -20.65 2.75 11.28
CA MET A 355 -21.60 1.86 10.60
C MET A 355 -23.05 2.32 10.77
N GLU A 356 -23.46 2.71 11.98
CA GLU A 356 -24.83 3.18 12.26
C GLU A 356 -25.19 4.46 11.53
N LYS A 357 -24.27 5.43 11.53
CA LYS A 357 -24.49 6.72 10.88
C LYS A 357 -24.09 6.72 9.40
N LYS A 358 -23.58 5.60 8.88
CA LYS A 358 -23.08 5.46 7.51
C LYS A 358 -22.10 6.59 7.17
N LEU A 359 -21.14 6.80 8.06
CA LEU A 359 -20.22 7.93 7.94
C LEU A 359 -19.33 7.78 6.71
N THR A 360 -19.08 8.91 6.07
CA THR A 360 -18.11 9.05 4.98
C THR A 360 -17.26 10.30 5.23
N ARG A 361 -16.09 10.37 4.58
CA ARG A 361 -15.21 11.54 4.65
C ARG A 361 -14.78 11.95 3.23
N PRO A 362 -14.55 13.25 2.97
CA PRO A 362 -13.92 13.66 1.74
C PRO A 362 -12.48 13.13 1.68
N ALA A 363 -12.07 12.66 0.51
CA ALA A 363 -10.72 12.13 0.31
C ALA A 363 -9.65 13.21 0.49
N ASN A 364 -8.58 12.87 1.19
CA ASN A 364 -7.40 13.71 1.35
C ASN A 364 -6.41 13.52 0.16
N PHE A 365 -5.17 14.02 0.31
CA PHE A 365 -4.15 13.89 -0.75
C PHE A 365 -3.90 12.44 -1.18
N TYR A 366 -3.86 11.51 -0.22
CA TYR A 366 -3.62 10.08 -0.46
C TYR A 366 -4.71 9.46 -1.34
N GLY A 367 -5.98 9.75 -1.03
CA GLY A 367 -7.12 9.27 -1.82
C GLY A 367 -7.21 9.96 -3.18
N VAL A 368 -7.08 11.29 -3.22
CA VAL A 368 -7.17 12.08 -4.46
C VAL A 368 -6.05 11.72 -5.44
N GLY A 369 -4.80 11.63 -4.95
CA GLY A 369 -3.63 11.29 -5.76
C GLY A 369 -3.73 9.88 -6.33
N GLY A 370 -3.95 8.88 -5.45
CA GLY A 370 -4.07 7.48 -5.86
C GLY A 370 -5.22 7.25 -6.83
N MET A 371 -6.41 7.80 -6.55
CA MET A 371 -7.57 7.62 -7.43
C MET A 371 -7.43 8.30 -8.78
N LYS A 372 -6.69 9.42 -8.90
CA LYS A 372 -6.42 10.03 -10.21
C LYS A 372 -5.59 9.11 -11.10
N ILE A 373 -4.55 8.47 -10.55
CA ILE A 373 -3.72 7.51 -11.28
C ILE A 373 -4.58 6.35 -11.79
N PHE A 374 -5.36 5.71 -10.92
CA PHE A 374 -6.20 4.58 -11.32
C PHE A 374 -7.34 4.99 -12.24
N ARG A 375 -8.01 6.11 -12.00
CA ARG A 375 -9.06 6.64 -12.87
C ARG A 375 -8.56 6.80 -14.30
N ASP A 376 -7.37 7.38 -14.48
CA ASP A 376 -6.79 7.62 -15.80
C ASP A 376 -6.34 6.31 -16.44
N LEU A 377 -5.67 5.44 -15.67
CA LEU A 377 -5.25 4.11 -16.12
C LEU A 377 -6.43 3.27 -16.62
N ILE A 378 -7.48 3.12 -15.80
CA ILE A 378 -8.66 2.31 -16.15
C ILE A 378 -9.40 2.92 -17.36
N TYR A 379 -9.45 4.25 -17.48
CA TYR A 379 -10.08 4.89 -18.64
C TYR A 379 -9.32 4.57 -19.94
N VAL A 380 -7.99 4.64 -19.93
CA VAL A 380 -7.15 4.26 -21.08
C VAL A 380 -7.28 2.77 -21.38
N MET A 381 -7.30 1.93 -20.34
CA MET A 381 -7.33 0.47 -20.45
C MET A 381 -8.74 -0.13 -20.52
N GLN A 382 -9.79 0.68 -20.72
CA GLN A 382 -11.20 0.25 -20.63
C GLN A 382 -11.59 -0.91 -21.58
N GLY A 383 -10.83 -1.12 -22.66
CA GLY A 383 -10.99 -2.26 -23.57
C GLY A 383 -10.54 -3.59 -22.96
N LEU A 384 -9.50 -3.55 -22.11
CA LEU A 384 -8.96 -4.72 -21.40
C LEU A 384 -9.64 -4.89 -20.03
N MET A 385 -9.75 -3.81 -19.25
CA MET A 385 -10.25 -3.82 -17.87
C MET A 385 -11.74 -3.50 -17.80
N LYS A 386 -12.56 -4.33 -18.46
CA LYS A 386 -14.00 -4.08 -18.66
C LYS A 386 -14.78 -4.03 -17.34
N ALA A 387 -14.44 -4.90 -16.39
CA ALA A 387 -15.11 -4.96 -15.09
C ALA A 387 -14.83 -3.69 -14.26
N ASP A 388 -13.58 -3.22 -14.24
CA ASP A 388 -13.19 -1.97 -13.61
C ASP A 388 -13.86 -0.78 -14.28
N HIS A 389 -13.85 -0.71 -15.60
CA HIS A 389 -14.50 0.38 -16.34
C HIS A 389 -16.00 0.51 -16.00
N LYS A 390 -16.72 -0.62 -15.99
CA LYS A 390 -18.14 -0.67 -15.61
C LYS A 390 -18.34 -0.14 -14.19
N PHE A 391 -17.52 -0.60 -13.25
CA PHE A 391 -17.58 -0.15 -11.85
C PHE A 391 -17.32 1.35 -11.73
N TYR A 392 -16.25 1.87 -12.34
CA TYR A 392 -15.87 3.30 -12.26
C TYR A 392 -16.94 4.21 -12.85
N LYS A 393 -17.60 3.77 -13.93
CA LYS A 393 -18.73 4.52 -14.53
C LYS A 393 -19.96 4.53 -13.62
N GLN A 394 -20.31 3.40 -13.00
CA GLN A 394 -21.47 3.29 -12.11
C GLN A 394 -21.32 4.11 -10.84
N HIS A 395 -20.10 4.22 -10.31
CA HIS A 395 -19.81 4.94 -9.06
C HIS A 395 -19.36 6.40 -9.27
N GLY A 396 -19.44 6.92 -10.51
CA GLY A 396 -19.14 8.32 -10.79
C GLY A 396 -17.67 8.72 -10.64
N ILE A 397 -16.73 7.75 -10.63
CA ILE A 397 -15.30 7.99 -10.38
C ILE A 397 -14.63 8.79 -11.52
N TYR A 398 -15.20 8.77 -12.74
CA TYR A 398 -14.69 9.54 -13.87
C TYR A 398 -15.11 11.02 -13.83
N ASP A 399 -14.39 11.84 -13.05
CA ASP A 399 -14.64 13.26 -12.76
C ASP A 399 -13.76 14.27 -13.55
N PHE A 400 -13.05 13.76 -14.56
CA PHE A 400 -12.18 14.45 -15.51
C PHE A 400 -12.47 15.95 -15.78
N PRO A 401 -11.44 16.83 -15.79
CA PRO A 401 -11.62 18.25 -16.08
C PRO A 401 -12.27 18.50 -17.46
N GLN A 402 -12.00 17.68 -18.47
CA GLN A 402 -12.65 17.78 -19.79
C GLN A 402 -14.18 17.56 -19.76
N LYS A 403 -14.73 16.97 -18.69
CA LYS A 403 -16.19 16.87 -18.49
C LYS A 403 -16.78 18.12 -17.83
N GLN A 404 -15.98 18.98 -17.22
CA GLN A 404 -16.42 20.23 -16.58
C GLN A 404 -16.51 21.40 -17.59
N LYS A 405 -16.93 21.14 -18.84
CA LYS A 405 -16.94 22.12 -19.95
C LYS A 405 -17.62 23.44 -19.58
N LYS A 406 -18.79 23.38 -18.94
CA LYS A 406 -19.54 24.56 -18.48
C LYS A 406 -18.73 25.39 -17.48
N ARG A 407 -18.13 24.75 -16.49
CA ARG A 407 -17.30 25.42 -15.46
C ARG A 407 -16.05 26.03 -16.08
N ILE A 408 -15.38 25.31 -16.98
CA ILE A 408 -14.23 25.83 -17.72
C ILE A 408 -14.61 27.08 -18.52
N LEU A 409 -15.74 27.05 -19.24
CA LEU A 409 -16.22 28.22 -19.99
C LEU A 409 -16.55 29.39 -19.07
N GLN A 410 -17.20 29.14 -17.93
CA GLN A 410 -17.46 30.16 -16.91
C GLN A 410 -16.15 30.78 -16.40
N MET A 411 -15.13 29.97 -16.11
CA MET A 411 -13.83 30.49 -15.66
C MET A 411 -13.11 31.27 -16.75
N LYS A 412 -13.24 30.88 -18.03
CA LYS A 412 -12.74 31.69 -19.16
C LYS A 412 -13.42 33.05 -19.23
N LEU A 413 -14.75 33.10 -19.06
CA LEU A 413 -15.49 34.37 -19.02
C LEU A 413 -15.07 35.23 -17.84
N VAL A 414 -14.93 34.65 -16.64
CA VAL A 414 -14.41 35.36 -15.46
C VAL A 414 -13.02 35.92 -15.74
N GLY A 415 -12.13 35.13 -16.34
CA GLY A 415 -10.79 35.58 -16.75
C GLY A 415 -10.83 36.75 -17.74
N ALA A 416 -11.71 36.71 -18.74
CA ALA A 416 -11.89 37.79 -19.70
C ALA A 416 -12.40 39.09 -19.04
N LEU A 417 -13.38 38.99 -18.13
CA LEU A 417 -13.87 40.14 -17.37
C LEU A 417 -12.80 40.72 -16.44
N MET A 418 -12.03 39.85 -15.78
CA MET A 418 -10.91 40.24 -14.93
C MET A 418 -9.72 40.81 -15.72
N ALA A 419 -9.70 40.71 -17.06
CA ALA A 419 -8.69 41.39 -17.87
C ALA A 419 -9.00 42.88 -18.10
N VAL A 420 -10.22 43.33 -17.81
CA VAL A 420 -10.64 44.74 -17.96
C VAL A 420 -10.22 45.56 -16.74
N PRO A 421 -9.39 46.61 -16.86
CA PRO A 421 -8.84 47.35 -15.71
C PRO A 421 -9.89 47.98 -14.78
N SER A 422 -11.01 48.46 -15.33
CA SER A 422 -12.12 49.03 -14.54
C SER A 422 -12.80 47.97 -13.67
N VAL A 423 -12.97 46.76 -14.21
CA VAL A 423 -13.54 45.60 -13.50
C VAL A 423 -12.57 45.11 -12.43
N GLN A 424 -11.27 45.02 -12.72
CA GLN A 424 -10.24 44.70 -11.71
C GLN A 424 -10.30 45.66 -10.52
N LYS A 425 -10.38 46.97 -10.79
CA LYS A 425 -10.43 48.01 -9.76
C LYS A 425 -11.70 47.89 -8.89
N GLN A 426 -12.84 47.52 -9.47
CA GLN A 426 -14.09 47.28 -8.74
C GLN A 426 -14.12 45.96 -7.97
N ALA A 427 -13.46 44.92 -8.50
CA ALA A 427 -13.40 43.59 -7.89
C ALA A 427 -12.42 43.53 -6.70
N LYS A 428 -11.37 44.37 -6.72
CA LYS A 428 -10.38 44.48 -5.64
C LYS A 428 -11.07 44.77 -4.30
N GLY A 429 -10.93 43.85 -3.34
CA GLY A 429 -11.54 43.93 -2.01
C GLY A 429 -12.99 43.43 -1.89
N LYS A 430 -13.71 43.22 -3.01
CA LYS A 430 -15.09 42.67 -3.02
C LYS A 430 -15.16 41.19 -3.41
N MET A 431 -14.11 40.67 -4.04
CA MET A 431 -14.04 39.25 -4.46
C MET A 431 -14.18 38.28 -3.29
N THR A 432 -13.55 38.55 -2.15
CA THR A 432 -13.63 37.68 -0.95
C THR A 432 -15.06 37.60 -0.42
N GLN A 433 -15.79 38.72 -0.38
CA GLN A 433 -17.20 38.75 0.00
C GLN A 433 -18.07 37.97 -0.98
N ALA A 434 -17.84 38.13 -2.29
CA ALA A 434 -18.59 37.40 -3.31
C ALA A 434 -18.34 35.88 -3.25
N ILE A 435 -17.10 35.46 -2.95
CA ILE A 435 -16.73 34.05 -2.77
C ILE A 435 -17.44 33.47 -1.55
N VAL A 436 -17.49 34.19 -0.43
CA VAL A 436 -18.03 33.70 0.84
C VAL A 436 -19.57 33.73 0.89
N GLY A 437 -20.23 34.60 0.11
CA GLY A 437 -21.69 34.76 0.12
C GLY A 437 -22.51 33.45 -0.02
N PRO A 438 -22.21 32.55 -0.97
CA PRO A 438 -22.87 31.25 -1.05
C PRO A 438 -22.69 30.37 0.20
N TYR A 439 -21.52 30.41 0.84
CA TYR A 439 -21.25 29.65 2.07
C TYR A 439 -22.04 30.23 3.25
N GLN A 440 -22.14 31.56 3.37
CA GLN A 440 -22.96 32.22 4.39
C GLN A 440 -24.42 31.80 4.30
N LYS A 441 -24.98 31.71 3.08
CA LYS A 441 -26.35 31.23 2.88
C LYS A 441 -26.55 29.80 3.37
N VAL A 442 -25.59 28.91 3.13
CA VAL A 442 -25.63 27.53 3.65
C VAL A 442 -25.63 27.54 5.18
N VAL A 443 -24.77 28.35 5.80
CA VAL A 443 -24.70 28.49 7.27
C VAL A 443 -26.02 29.05 7.84
N GLU A 444 -26.60 30.06 7.21
CA GLU A 444 -27.87 30.64 7.63
C GLU A 444 -29.05 29.67 7.49
N GLN A 445 -29.06 28.85 6.44
CA GLN A 445 -30.06 27.80 6.27
C GLN A 445 -29.94 26.73 7.35
N ALA A 446 -28.71 26.31 7.67
CA ALA A 446 -28.46 25.32 8.71
C ALA A 446 -28.91 25.81 10.11
N LYS A 447 -28.83 27.11 10.40
CA LYS A 447 -29.32 27.68 11.68
C LYS A 447 -30.85 27.64 11.83
N LYS A 448 -31.59 27.43 10.74
CA LYS A 448 -33.06 27.42 10.71
C LYS A 448 -33.65 26.00 10.65
N ALA A 449 -32.82 25.00 10.39
CA ALA A 449 -33.16 23.58 10.38
C ALA A 449 -32.92 22.98 11.77
#